data_AF-A0AAW5MZX8-F1
#
_entry.id   AF-A0AAW5MZX8-F1
#
_cell.length_a   1.000
_cell.length_b   1.000
_cell.length_c   1.000
_cell.angle_alpha   90.00
_cell.angle_beta   90.00
_cell.angle_gamma   90.00
#
_symmetry.space_group_name_H-M   'P 1'
#
loop_
_entity.id
_entity.type
_entity.pdbx_description
1 polymer ?
#
loop_
_entity_poly.entity_id
_entity_poly.type
_entity_poly.pdbx_seq_one_letter_code
_entity_poly.pdbx_strand_id
1 'polypeptide(L)' 'YDHFGSGGDPDTIDREPNLADEAPLRAFAERYFPEGAGPTVALKTCLFEPSPDEHFLIDRHHDAPAAVVGAGFSGHGYKF' A
#
# COMPACT_ATOMS: atom_id res chain seq x y z
N TYR A 1 5.68 -5.37 -1.27
CA TYR A 1 4.65 -4.39 -0.90
C TYR A 1 3.38 -5.07 -0.47
N ASP A 2 2.99 -6.17 -1.11
CA ASP A 2 1.96 -7.06 -0.61
C ASP A 2 2.61 -8.25 0.13
N HIS A 3 2.68 -8.19 1.46
CA HIS A 3 3.34 -9.22 2.27
C HIS A 3 2.54 -10.53 2.33
N PHE A 4 1.22 -10.48 2.10
CA PHE A 4 0.31 -11.60 2.30
C PHE A 4 -0.57 -11.94 1.08
N GLY A 5 -0.46 -11.20 -0.02
CA GLY A 5 -1.28 -11.43 -1.21
C GLY A 5 -2.72 -10.95 -1.05
N SER A 6 -3.01 -10.11 -0.05
CA SER A 6 -4.38 -9.75 0.34
C SER A 6 -4.94 -8.64 -0.55
N GLY A 7 -5.20 -8.97 -1.81
CA GLY A 7 -5.99 -8.13 -2.72
C GLY A 7 -7.49 -8.26 -2.44
N GLY A 8 -8.27 -7.29 -2.90
CA GLY A 8 -9.72 -7.31 -2.76
C GLY A 8 -10.38 -6.07 -3.33
N ASP A 9 -11.71 -6.04 -3.27
CA ASP A 9 -12.48 -4.85 -3.60
C ASP A 9 -12.19 -3.76 -2.54
N PRO A 10 -11.74 -2.56 -2.95
CA PRO A 10 -11.37 -1.50 -2.02
C PRO A 10 -12.52 -1.06 -1.10
N ASP A 11 -13.78 -1.25 -1.49
CA ASP A 11 -14.95 -0.88 -0.68
C ASP A 11 -15.27 -1.89 0.41
N THR A 12 -14.73 -3.11 0.33
CA THR A 12 -15.05 -4.20 1.26
C THR A 12 -13.85 -4.85 1.92
N ILE A 13 -12.63 -4.52 1.50
CA ILE A 13 -11.39 -5.03 2.10
C ILE A 13 -11.32 -4.67 3.59
N ASP A 14 -10.90 -5.63 4.41
CA ASP A 14 -10.64 -5.39 5.82
C ASP A 14 -9.44 -4.45 5.95
N ARG A 15 -9.64 -3.34 6.67
CA ARG A 15 -8.62 -2.31 6.88
C ARG A 15 -8.07 -2.34 8.29
N GLU A 16 -8.58 -3.21 9.16
CA GLU A 16 -8.11 -3.33 10.53
C GLU A 16 -6.86 -4.22 10.57
N PRO A 17 -5.68 -3.65 10.85
CA PRO A 17 -4.47 -4.45 10.86
C PRO A 17 -4.44 -5.35 12.10
N ASN A 18 -3.79 -6.50 11.99
CA ASN A 18 -3.75 -7.52 13.02
C ASN A 18 -2.32 -7.91 13.41
N LEU A 19 -2.19 -8.83 14.37
CA LEU A 19 -0.89 -9.25 14.89
C LEU A 19 0.01 -9.93 13.84
N ALA A 20 -0.57 -10.54 12.80
CA ALA A 20 0.21 -11.12 11.71
C ALA A 20 0.86 -10.03 10.85
N ASP A 21 0.21 -8.87 10.70
CA ASP A 21 0.78 -7.70 10.00
C ASP A 21 1.93 -7.07 10.78
N GLU A 22 1.80 -7.03 12.11
CA GLU A 22 2.81 -6.46 13.00
C GLU A 22 4.08 -7.31 13.10
N ALA A 23 3.93 -8.64 13.15
CA ALA A 23 5.03 -9.59 13.37
C ALA A 23 6.27 -9.37 12.48
N PRO A 24 6.17 -9.24 11.13
CA PRO A 24 7.34 -9.00 10.29
C PRO A 24 7.99 -7.63 10.53
N LEU A 25 7.20 -6.60 10.86
CA LEU A 25 7.69 -5.25 11.15
C LEU A 25 8.48 -5.23 12.46
N ARG A 26 7.98 -5.93 13.49
CA ARG A 26 8.65 -6.13 14.78
C ARG A 26 9.98 -6.86 14.60
N ALA A 27 9.97 -7.99 13.90
CA ALA A 27 11.18 -8.78 13.66
C ALA A 27 12.26 -7.97 12.93
N PHE A 28 11.86 -7.13 11.97
CA PHE A 28 12.78 -6.21 11.30
C PHE A 28 13.35 -5.16 12.27
N ALA A 29 12.50 -4.48 13.03
CA ALA A 29 12.93 -3.46 13.99
C ALA A 29 13.86 -4.03 15.06
N GLU A 30 13.54 -5.18 15.64
CA GLU A 30 14.36 -5.86 16.65
C GLU A 30 15.73 -6.27 16.10
N ARG A 31 15.80 -6.69 14.84
CA ARG A 31 17.04 -7.11 14.19
C ARG A 31 17.99 -5.94 13.90
N TYR A 32 17.46 -4.81 13.44
CA TYR A 32 18.28 -3.72 12.90
C TYR A 32 18.33 -2.47 13.79
N PHE A 33 17.34 -2.29 14.66
CA PHE A 33 17.21 -1.15 15.58
C PHE A 33 16.75 -1.61 16.97
N PRO A 34 17.50 -2.51 17.64
CA PRO A 34 17.05 -3.14 18.89
C PRO A 34 16.72 -2.12 20.00
N GLU A 35 17.50 -1.04 20.12
CA GLU A 35 17.23 0.04 21.09
C GLU A 35 15.99 0.88 20.73
N GLY A 36 15.57 0.86 19.46
CA GLY A 36 14.37 1.53 18.96
C GLY A 36 13.13 0.62 18.88
N ALA A 37 13.26 -0.67 19.16
CA ALA A 37 12.20 -1.67 19.01
C ALA A 37 11.22 -1.73 20.22
N GLY A 38 10.89 -0.56 20.77
CA GLY A 38 9.88 -0.39 21.82
C GLY A 38 8.47 -0.78 21.33
N PRO A 39 7.44 -0.70 22.19
CA PRO A 39 6.07 -1.08 21.84
C PRO A 39 5.54 -0.36 20.60
N THR A 40 4.70 -1.04 19.82
CA THR A 40 4.05 -0.44 18.64
C THR A 40 3.10 0.66 19.09
N VAL A 41 3.32 1.87 18.56
CA VAL A 41 2.53 3.07 18.91
C VAL A 41 1.27 3.16 18.04
N ALA A 42 1.37 2.73 16.78
CA ALA A 42 0.26 2.67 15.84
C ALA A 42 0.55 1.64 14.75
N LEU A 43 -0.50 0.99 14.28
CA LEU A 43 -0.49 0.11 13.12
C LEU A 43 -1.62 0.53 12.19
N LYS A 44 -1.36 0.59 10.88
CA LYS A 44 -2.35 1.05 9.90
C LYS A 44 -2.21 0.29 8.59
N THR A 45 -3.34 -0.04 8.01
CA THR A 45 -3.42 -0.56 6.64
C THR A 45 -3.38 0.59 5.64
N CYS A 46 -2.57 0.44 4.59
CA CYS A 46 -2.49 1.37 3.47
C CYS A 46 -2.90 0.65 2.19
N LEU A 47 -3.87 1.21 1.46
CA LEU A 47 -4.30 0.69 0.18
C LEU A 47 -3.51 1.34 -0.96
N PHE A 48 -3.14 0.53 -1.94
CA PHE A 48 -2.56 1.00 -3.18
C PHE A 48 -3.03 0.12 -4.34
N GLU A 49 -3.01 0.69 -5.54
CA GLU A 49 -3.42 0.02 -6.78
C GLU A 49 -2.18 -0.30 -7.63
N PRO A 50 -1.79 -1.57 -7.77
CA PRO A 50 -0.77 -1.98 -8.72
C PRO A 50 -1.34 -2.00 -10.14
N SER A 51 -0.65 -1.35 -11.08
CA SER A 51 -0.84 -1.60 -12.50
C SER A 51 -0.09 -2.87 -12.92
N PRO A 52 -0.53 -3.59 -13.98
CA PRO A 52 0.10 -4.86 -14.38
C PRO A 52 1.59 -4.77 -14.70
N ASP A 53 2.05 -3.60 -15.15
CA ASP A 53 3.44 -3.32 -15.54
C ASP A 53 4.14 -2.31 -14.59
N GLU A 54 3.49 -1.98 -13.46
CA GLU A 54 3.94 -1.01 -12.45
C GLU A 54 4.11 0.44 -12.95
N HIS A 55 3.70 0.76 -14.18
CA HIS A 55 3.68 2.11 -14.72
C HIS A 55 2.40 2.86 -14.35
N PHE A 56 2.50 4.19 -14.24
CA PHE A 56 1.34 5.03 -13.96
C PHE A 56 0.40 5.09 -15.15
N LEU A 57 -0.90 5.02 -14.87
CA LEU A 57 -1.93 5.33 -15.86
C LEU A 57 -2.19 6.82 -15.82
N ILE A 58 -1.60 7.56 -16.76
CA ILE A 58 -1.81 8.99 -16.97
C ILE A 58 -2.28 9.20 -18.40
N ASP A 59 -3.60 9.32 -18.60
CA ASP A 59 -4.17 9.47 -19.95
C ASP A 59 -5.54 10.18 -19.92
N ARG A 60 -6.07 10.52 -21.09
CA ARG A 60 -7.41 11.09 -21.26
C ARG A 60 -8.46 10.00 -21.45
N HIS A 61 -9.64 10.21 -20.87
CA HIS A 61 -10.74 9.27 -21.07
C HIS A 61 -11.30 9.37 -22.48
N HIS A 62 -11.38 8.25 -23.20
CA HIS A 62 -11.80 8.24 -24.60
C HIS A 62 -13.22 8.80 -24.83
N ASP A 63 -14.20 8.43 -24.00
CA ASP A 63 -15.58 8.92 -24.09
C ASP A 63 -15.82 10.28 -23.43
N ALA A 64 -14.83 10.79 -22.68
CA ALA A 64 -14.96 12.03 -21.93
C ALA A 64 -13.70 12.89 -22.15
N PRO A 65 -13.60 13.61 -23.28
CA PRO A 65 -12.37 14.30 -23.68
C PRO A 65 -11.88 15.38 -22.70
N ALA A 66 -12.74 15.85 -21.80
CA ALA A 66 -12.41 16.79 -20.73
C ALA A 66 -11.88 16.12 -19.45
N ALA A 67 -11.91 14.78 -19.37
CA ALA A 67 -11.46 14.01 -18.21
C ALA A 67 -10.06 13.42 -18.45
N VAL A 68 -9.23 13.53 -17.41
CA VAL A 68 -7.90 12.90 -17.32
C VAL A 68 -7.94 11.88 -16.19
N VAL A 69 -7.38 10.71 -16.44
CA VAL A 69 -7.19 9.64 -15.46
C VAL A 69 -5.77 9.71 -14.91
N GLY A 70 -5.65 9.62 -13.59
CA GLY A 70 -4.39 9.41 -12.88
C GLY A 70 -4.60 8.30 -11.85
N ALA A 71 -4.08 7.11 -12.13
CA ALA A 71 -4.30 5.90 -11.33
C ALA A 71 -3.13 4.91 -11.46
N GLY A 72 -3.24 3.74 -10.81
CA GLY A 72 -2.26 2.66 -10.93
C GLY A 72 -0.86 3.04 -10.43
N PHE A 73 -0.78 3.87 -9.38
CA PHE A 73 0.48 4.40 -8.88
C PHE A 73 1.40 3.36 -8.23
N SER A 74 0.98 2.08 -8.17
CA SER A 74 1.80 0.92 -7.86
C SER A 74 2.59 1.02 -6.55
N GLY A 75 2.02 1.71 -5.57
CA GLY A 75 2.65 1.91 -4.26
C GLY A 75 3.84 2.86 -4.26
N HIS A 76 4.11 3.57 -5.35
CA HIS A 76 5.27 4.48 -5.47
C HIS A 76 4.95 5.88 -6.00
N GLY A 77 3.67 6.22 -6.14
CA GLY A 77 3.22 7.56 -6.58
C GLY A 77 3.62 8.72 -5.67
N TYR A 78 3.74 8.51 -4.35
CA TYR A 78 3.99 9.58 -3.38
C TYR A 78 5.34 10.31 -3.56
N LYS A 79 6.32 9.68 -4.21
CA LYS A 79 7.69 10.24 -4.35
C LYS A 79 7.82 11.27 -5.48
N PHE A 80 6.75 11.56 -6.23
CA PHE A 80 6.70 12.47 -7.36
C PHE A 80 5.83 13.68 -7.05
#